data_AF-A0AAW7VX83-F1
#
_entry.id   AF-A0AAW7VX83-F1
#
_cell.length_a   1.000
_cell.length_b   1.000
_cell.length_c   1.000
_cell.angle_alpha   90.00
_cell.angle_beta   90.00
_cell.angle_gamma   90.00
#
_symmetry.space_group_name_H-M   'P 1'
#
loop_
_entity.id
_entity.type
_entity.pdbx_description
1 polymer ?
#
loop_
_entity_poly.entity_id
_entity_poly.type
_entity_poly.pdbx_seq_one_letter_code
_entity_poly.pdbx_strand_id
1 'polypeptide(L)'
;MDGMSLLTITVLAVFVGFEVVSKVSSTLHTPLMSGANAIHGIILVGAIIVAGQASDPWVLAVALLAVVLATANLVGGFVVTDRMLEMFRGRQRPPSGTDAAGSAGRSGSAGRSGSGGAGERRP
;
A
#
# COMPACT_ATOMS: atom_id res chain seq x y z
N MET A 1 8.66 19.25 28.29
CA MET A 1 7.54 19.93 27.58
C MET A 1 6.50 20.27 28.62
N ASP A 2 6.03 21.50 28.66
CA ASP A 2 4.94 21.92 29.54
C ASP A 2 3.58 21.41 29.01
N GLY A 3 2.58 21.37 29.89
CA GLY A 3 1.24 20.85 29.55
C GLY A 3 0.53 21.67 28.47
N MET A 4 0.76 22.98 28.41
CA MET A 4 0.19 23.84 27.37
C MET A 4 0.79 23.48 26.00
N SER A 5 2.10 23.27 25.92
CA SER A 5 2.76 22.78 24.70
C SER A 5 2.21 21.45 24.21
N LEU A 6 1.99 20.47 25.10
CA LEU A 6 1.40 19.17 24.72
C LEU A 6 -0.03 19.31 24.19
N LEU A 7 -0.84 20.17 24.82
CA LEU A 7 -2.19 20.46 24.36
C LEU A 7 -2.17 21.14 22.98
N THR A 8 -1.31 22.14 22.78
CA THR A 8 -1.15 22.82 21.49
C THR A 8 -0.75 21.83 20.40
N ILE A 9 0.25 20.97 20.64
CA ILE A 9 0.67 19.94 19.69
C ILE A 9 -0.48 18.98 19.38
N THR A 10 -1.21 18.53 20.39
CA THR A 10 -2.34 17.59 20.21
C THR A 10 -3.44 18.20 19.37
N VAL A 11 -3.86 19.44 19.67
CA VAL A 11 -4.91 20.13 18.93
C VAL A 11 -4.48 20.37 17.48
N LEU A 12 -3.26 20.88 17.25
CA LEU A 12 -2.75 21.09 15.90
C LEU A 12 -2.60 19.78 15.12
N ALA A 13 -2.14 18.70 15.75
CA ALA A 13 -2.04 17.39 15.12
C ALA A 13 -3.42 16.84 14.70
N VAL A 14 -4.47 17.05 15.50
CA VAL A 14 -5.85 16.69 15.13
C VAL A 14 -6.33 17.49 13.92
N PHE A 15 -6.10 18.81 13.88
CA PHE A 15 -6.44 19.63 12.71
C PHE A 15 -5.72 19.16 11.45
N VAL A 16 -4.41 18.87 11.55
CA VAL A 16 -3.63 18.33 10.43
C VAL A 16 -4.17 16.98 9.98
N GLY A 17 -4.48 16.07 10.91
CA GLY A 17 -5.06 14.77 10.60
C GLY A 17 -6.40 14.89 9.86
N PHE A 18 -7.29 15.76 10.33
CA PHE A 18 -8.57 16.03 9.69
C PHE A 18 -8.42 16.56 8.26
N GLU A 19 -7.56 17.57 8.07
CA GLU A 19 -7.34 18.21 6.77
C GLU A 19 -6.74 17.23 5.74
N VAL A 20 -5.80 16.39 6.18
CA VAL A 20 -5.15 15.39 5.32
C VAL A 20 -6.13 14.28 4.93
N VAL A 21 -6.87 13.73 5.89
CA VAL A 21 -7.82 12.62 5.62
C VAL A 21 -9.00 13.09 4.76
N SER A 22 -9.46 14.34 4.94
CA SER A 22 -10.59 14.89 4.16
C SER A 22 -10.30 15.06 2.67
N LYS A 23 -9.02 15.06 2.27
CA LYS A 23 -8.59 15.25 0.87
C LYS A 23 -8.24 13.95 0.13
N VAL A 24 -8.46 12.80 0.75
CA VAL A 24 -8.20 11.51 0.10
C VAL A 24 -9.28 11.17 -0.94
N SER A 25 -8.90 10.60 -2.08
CA SER A 25 -9.84 10.08 -3.08
C SER A 25 -10.64 8.90 -2.53
N SER A 26 -11.89 8.73 -3.00
CA SER A 26 -12.78 7.65 -2.54
C SER A 26 -12.22 6.24 -2.76
N THR A 27 -11.42 6.07 -3.82
CA THR A 27 -10.74 4.79 -4.15
C THR A 27 -9.73 4.37 -3.07
N LEU A 28 -9.24 5.32 -2.28
CA LEU A 28 -8.18 5.10 -1.29
C LEU A 28 -8.71 5.01 0.15
N HIS A 29 -10.02 5.12 0.42
CA HIS A 29 -10.52 5.01 1.79
C HIS A 29 -10.18 3.67 2.45
N THR A 30 -10.26 2.56 1.71
CA THR A 30 -9.95 1.22 2.25
C THR A 30 -8.44 1.01 2.49
N PRO A 31 -7.55 1.35 1.53
CA PRO A 31 -6.11 1.40 1.81
C PRO A 31 -5.73 2.35 2.94
N LEU A 32 -6.36 3.54 3.02
CA LEU A 32 -6.09 4.54 4.07
C LEU A 32 -6.54 4.04 5.44
N MET A 33 -7.68 3.35 5.51
CA MET A 33 -8.16 2.71 6.74
C MET A 33 -7.16 1.67 7.24
N SER A 34 -6.61 0.84 6.35
CA SER A 34 -5.55 -0.13 6.69
C SER A 34 -4.25 0.57 7.09
N GLY A 35 -3.86 1.64 6.37
CA GLY A 35 -2.65 2.41 6.67
C GLY A 35 -2.70 3.08 8.04
N ALA A 36 -3.85 3.62 8.45
CA ALA A 36 -4.05 4.17 9.79
C ALA A 36 -3.86 3.11 10.90
N ASN A 37 -4.30 1.87 10.65
CA ASN A 37 -4.06 0.76 11.57
C ASN A 37 -2.55 0.43 11.68
N ALA A 38 -1.79 0.48 10.58
CA ALA A 38 -0.34 0.29 10.62
C ALA A 38 0.38 1.40 11.41
N ILE A 39 -0.05 2.66 11.25
CA ILE A 39 0.54 3.82 11.94
C ILE A 39 0.29 3.77 13.45
N HIS A 40 -0.87 3.26 13.87
CA HIS A 40 -1.16 3.07 15.30
C HIS A 40 -0.19 2.07 15.98
N GLY A 41 0.54 1.27 15.20
CA GLY A 41 1.62 0.41 15.70
C GLY A 41 2.74 1.13 16.47
N ILE A 42 2.76 2.47 16.49
CA ILE A 42 3.64 3.28 17.37
C ILE A 42 3.56 2.89 18.85
N ILE A 43 2.47 2.24 19.27
CA ILE A 43 2.34 1.62 20.61
C ILE A 43 3.52 0.70 20.96
N LEU A 44 4.22 0.14 19.98
CA LEU A 44 5.42 -0.67 20.17
C LEU A 44 6.52 0.09 20.93
N VAL A 45 6.70 1.39 20.64
CA VAL A 45 7.71 2.21 21.32
C VAL A 45 7.38 2.33 22.81
N GLY A 46 6.10 2.54 23.14
CA GLY A 46 5.63 2.55 24.53
C GLY A 46 5.85 1.21 25.23
N ALA A 47 5.52 0.11 24.56
CA ALA A 47 5.71 -1.24 25.10
C ALA A 47 7.18 -1.56 25.39
N ILE A 48 8.10 -1.16 24.49
CA ILE A 48 9.56 -1.34 24.69
C ILE A 48 10.05 -0.50 25.87
N ILE A 49 9.61 0.75 26.00
CA ILE A 49 9.99 1.61 27.14
C ILE A 49 9.54 0.98 28.46
N VAL A 50 8.29 0.51 28.53
CA VAL A 50 7.74 -0.16 29.73
C VAL A 50 8.52 -1.45 30.03
N ALA A 51 8.80 -2.28 29.02
CA ALA A 51 9.58 -3.49 29.20
C ALA A 51 11.00 -3.21 29.72
N GLY A 52 11.66 -2.15 29.22
CA GLY A 52 12.99 -1.74 29.64
C GLY A 52 13.06 -1.17 31.06
N GLN A 53 11.92 -0.75 31.63
CA GLN A 53 11.81 -0.23 32.99
C GLN A 53 11.16 -1.23 33.96
N ALA A 54 10.75 -2.41 33.48
CA ALA A 54 10.05 -3.40 34.28
C ALA A 54 11.00 -4.07 35.29
N SER A 55 10.74 -3.82 36.58
CA SER A 55 11.46 -4.43 37.70
C SER A 55 10.72 -5.61 38.34
N ASP A 56 9.40 -5.67 38.19
CA ASP A 56 8.55 -6.78 38.65
C ASP A 56 8.40 -7.83 37.54
N PRO A 57 8.62 -9.13 37.83
CA PRO A 57 8.43 -10.22 36.86
C PRO A 57 7.06 -10.23 36.18
N TRP A 58 5.99 -9.82 36.89
CA TRP A 58 4.64 -9.75 36.34
C TRP A 58 4.51 -8.61 35.32
N VAL A 59 5.10 -7.45 35.62
CA VAL A 59 5.13 -6.30 34.70
C VAL A 59 5.94 -6.65 33.45
N LEU A 60 7.06 -7.36 33.62
CA LEU A 60 7.88 -7.82 32.50
C LEU A 60 7.12 -8.79 31.59
N ALA A 61 6.36 -9.73 32.16
CA ALA A 61 5.55 -10.68 31.39
C ALA A 61 4.47 -9.96 30.57
N VAL A 62 3.77 -9.00 31.16
CA VAL A 62 2.76 -8.18 30.46
C VAL A 62 3.40 -7.30 29.40
N ALA A 63 4.55 -6.67 29.69
CA ALA A 63 5.26 -5.83 28.74
C ALA A 63 5.78 -6.63 27.54
N LEU A 64 6.27 -7.86 27.78
CA LEU A 64 6.67 -8.78 26.71
C LEU A 64 5.49 -9.14 25.81
N LEU A 65 4.33 -9.45 26.39
CA LEU A 65 3.11 -9.70 25.62
C LEU A 65 2.68 -8.46 24.82
N ALA A 66 2.75 -7.27 25.43
CA ALA A 66 2.45 -6.00 24.76
C ALA A 66 3.37 -5.76 23.56
N VAL A 67 4.67 -6.04 23.68
CA VAL A 67 5.64 -5.94 22.58
C VAL A 67 5.27 -6.89 21.44
N VAL A 68 4.92 -8.15 21.73
CA VAL A 68 4.52 -9.12 20.71
C VAL A 68 3.26 -8.65 19.97
N LEU A 69 2.23 -8.23 20.72
CA LEU A 69 0.97 -7.75 20.14
C LEU A 69 1.17 -6.46 19.32
N ALA A 70 1.96 -5.52 19.83
CA ALA A 70 2.29 -4.29 19.12
C ALA A 70 3.08 -4.55 17.84
N THR A 71 4.03 -5.49 17.88
CA THR A 71 4.80 -5.90 16.69
C THR A 71 3.88 -6.55 15.65
N ALA A 72 2.97 -7.44 16.08
CA ALA A 72 2.02 -8.07 15.18
C ALA A 72 1.08 -7.05 14.52
N ASN A 73 0.61 -6.05 15.26
CA ASN A 73 -0.23 -4.96 14.72
C ASN A 73 0.55 -4.09 13.72
N LEU A 74 1.79 -3.72 14.05
CA LEU A 74 2.68 -2.94 13.19
C LEU A 74 2.96 -3.67 11.86
N VAL A 75 3.49 -4.89 11.95
CA VAL A 75 3.90 -5.69 10.77
C VAL A 75 2.66 -6.10 9.96
N GLY A 76 1.62 -6.61 10.62
CA GLY A 76 0.38 -7.00 9.95
C GLY A 76 -0.29 -5.83 9.23
N GLY A 77 -0.30 -4.64 9.86
CA GLY A 77 -0.82 -3.42 9.25
C GLY A 77 -0.07 -3.04 7.97
N PHE A 78 1.27 -3.10 7.97
CA PHE A 78 2.06 -2.78 6.78
C PHE A 78 1.91 -3.82 5.67
N VAL A 79 1.89 -5.11 5.99
CA VAL A 79 1.73 -6.19 4.99
C VAL A 79 0.37 -6.10 4.29
N VAL A 80 -0.71 -5.87 5.05
CA VAL A 80 -2.06 -5.73 4.48
C VAL A 80 -2.14 -4.47 3.63
N THR A 81 -1.57 -3.35 4.10
CA THR A 81 -1.57 -2.09 3.34
C THR A 81 -0.78 -2.21 2.03
N ASP A 82 0.38 -2.85 2.02
CA ASP A 82 1.16 -3.06 0.78
C ASP A 82 0.39 -3.90 -0.23
N ARG A 83 -0.25 -5.00 0.21
CA ARG A 83 -1.14 -5.80 -0.66
C ARG A 83 -2.32 -5.00 -1.20
N MET A 84 -2.86 -4.07 -0.41
CA MET A 84 -3.92 -3.17 -0.88
C MET A 84 -3.41 -2.17 -1.92
N LEU A 85 -2.19 -1.67 -1.76
CA LEU A 85 -1.57 -0.70 -2.67
C LEU A 85 -1.02 -1.34 -3.95
N GLU A 86 -0.64 -2.61 -3.93
CA GLU A 86 -0.26 -3.37 -5.11
C GLU A 86 -1.35 -3.41 -6.18
N MET A 87 -2.62 -3.36 -5.78
CA MET A 87 -3.76 -3.32 -6.69
C MET A 87 -3.84 -2.03 -7.52
N PHE A 88 -3.10 -0.98 -7.12
CA PHE A 88 -2.98 0.27 -7.87
C PHE A 88 -1.77 0.29 -8.82
N ARG A 89 -0.85 -0.68 -8.70
CA ARG A 89 0.25 -0.84 -9.65
C ARG A 89 -0.34 -1.44 -10.92
N GLY A 90 -0.48 -0.61 -11.96
CA GLY A 90 -1.05 -1.02 -13.26
C GLY A 90 -0.40 -2.32 -13.76
N ARG A 91 -1.20 -3.20 -14.35
CA ARG A 91 -0.74 -4.49 -14.90
C ARG A 91 0.50 -4.22 -15.76
N GLN A 92 1.66 -4.75 -15.38
CA GLN A 92 2.81 -4.78 -16.27
C GLN A 92 2.35 -5.57 -17.51
N ARG A 93 2.22 -4.87 -18.64
CA ARG A 93 1.91 -5.51 -19.92
C ARG A 93 3.04 -6.53 -20.16
N PRO A 94 2.73 -7.82 -20.38
CA PRO A 94 3.75 -8.79 -20.77
C PRO A 94 4.49 -8.21 -21.99
N PRO A 95 5.82 -8.37 -22.09
CA PRO A 95 6.54 -7.88 -23.25
C PRO A 95 5.91 -8.52 -24.49
N SER A 96 5.21 -7.72 -25.28
CA SER A 96 4.68 -8.13 -26.57
C SER A 96 5.88 -8.33 -27.48
N GLY A 97 6.36 -9.56 -27.57
CA GLY A 97 7.50 -9.96 -28.39
C GLY A 97 7.23 -9.88 -29.89
N THR A 98 6.97 -8.68 -30.40
CA THR A 98 6.83 -8.41 -31.84
C THR A 98 8.14 -7.91 -32.47
N ASP A 99 9.26 -7.89 -31.75
CA ASP A 99 10.54 -7.40 -32.30
C ASP A 99 11.42 -8.51 -32.94
N ALA A 100 10.87 -9.70 -33.19
CA ALA A 100 11.56 -10.79 -33.89
C ALA A 100 11.31 -10.83 -35.42
N ALA A 101 10.93 -9.70 -36.05
CA ALA A 101 10.69 -9.63 -37.48
C ALA A 101 11.42 -8.43 -38.11
N GLY A 102 12.75 -8.47 -38.09
CA GLY A 102 13.57 -7.37 -38.59
C GLY A 102 14.99 -7.73 -38.99
N SER A 103 15.26 -8.94 -39.52
CA SER A 103 16.52 -9.21 -40.26
C SER A 103 16.55 -10.57 -40.98
N ALA A 104 15.72 -10.75 -42.00
CA ALA A 104 16.01 -11.64 -43.14
C ALA A 104 15.03 -11.23 -44.25
N GLY A 105 15.45 -10.59 -45.35
CA GLY A 105 16.45 -11.14 -46.26
C GLY A 105 15.74 -11.91 -47.38
N ARG A 106 15.08 -11.16 -48.27
CA ARG A 106 14.90 -11.41 -49.72
C ARG A 106 14.88 -12.88 -50.19
N SER A 107 13.72 -13.39 -50.61
CA SER A 107 13.60 -14.26 -51.80
C SER A 107 12.13 -14.56 -52.13
N GLY A 108 11.75 -14.45 -53.41
CA GLY A 108 10.87 -15.45 -54.03
C GLY A 108 9.36 -15.16 -54.17
N SER A 109 9.01 -14.72 -55.38
CA SER A 109 7.86 -15.20 -56.21
C SER A 109 6.40 -15.05 -55.74
N ALA A 110 5.71 -14.15 -56.45
CA ALA A 110 4.51 -14.38 -57.28
C ALA A 110 3.30 -15.18 -56.74
N GLY A 111 2.13 -14.54 -56.81
CA GLY A 111 0.90 -15.21 -57.29
C GLY A 111 -0.42 -14.86 -56.60
N ARG A 112 -1.24 -14.04 -57.29
CA ARG A 112 -2.74 -14.05 -57.34
C ARG A 112 -3.47 -13.66 -56.03
N SER A 113 -4.69 -13.13 -55.96
CA SER A 113 -5.66 -12.44 -56.85
C SER A 113 -6.98 -12.38 -56.06
N GLY A 114 -7.56 -11.19 -55.88
CA GLY A 114 -9.00 -10.95 -55.54
C GLY A 114 -9.45 -11.28 -54.10
N SER A 115 -10.54 -10.76 -53.53
CA SER A 115 -11.46 -9.66 -53.84
C SER A 115 -12.53 -9.63 -52.71
N GLY A 116 -12.88 -8.45 -52.19
CA GLY A 116 -14.27 -8.10 -51.85
C GLY A 116 -14.88 -8.39 -50.46
N GLY A 117 -15.59 -7.38 -49.92
CA GLY A 117 -16.78 -7.50 -49.05
C GLY A 117 -16.52 -7.31 -47.54
N ALA A 118 -16.77 -6.15 -46.90
CA ALA A 118 -18.02 -5.41 -46.66
C ALA A 118 -18.93 -6.01 -45.54
N GLY A 119 -19.14 -5.19 -44.50
CA GLY A 119 -20.39 -5.11 -43.71
C GLY A 119 -20.63 -6.15 -42.61
N GLU A 120 -20.76 -5.71 -41.35
CA GLU A 120 -22.07 -5.71 -40.67
C GLU A 120 -21.97 -4.99 -39.31
N ARG A 121 -22.77 -3.94 -39.15
CA ARG A 121 -23.12 -3.25 -37.89
C ARG A 121 -24.26 -3.99 -37.22
N ARG A 122 -24.33 -4.10 -35.88
CA ARG A 122 -25.56 -4.45 -35.12
C ARG A 122 -25.49 -3.92 -33.66
N PRO A 123 -26.65 -3.78 -32.99
CA PRO A 123 -27.45 -2.56 -32.85
C PRO A 123 -27.03 -1.62 -31.70
#